data_AF-A4STV4-F1
#
_entry.id   AF-A4STV4-F1
#
_cell.length_a   1.000
_cell.length_b   1.000
_cell.length_c   1.000
_cell.angle_alpha   90.00
_cell.angle_beta   90.00
_cell.angle_gamma   90.00
#
_symmetry.space_group_name_H-M   'P 1'
#
loop_
_entity.id
_entity.type
_entity.pdbx_description
1 polymer ?
#
loop_
_entity_poly.entity_id
_entity_poly.type
_entity_poly.pdbx_seq_one_letter_code
_entity_poly.pdbx_strand_id
1 'polypeptide(L)'
;MTVPSSKSGLYEKRGLMAISRDIKRKFELVNALSKKNRPSLNDLHLETGIPESTIKRQISALREEFGMEILFIRGARGAPGEPGTAGYYMLTNWGILERAAFLSRYGKL
;
A
#
# COMPACT_ATOMS: atom_id res chain seq x y z
N MET A 1 -26.91 -49.11 -16.02
CA MET A 1 -27.27 -47.95 -15.20
C MET A 1 -26.53 -48.03 -13.87
N THR A 2 -25.65 -47.09 -13.56
CA THR A 2 -25.45 -46.42 -12.23
C THR A 2 -24.34 -45.38 -12.40
N VAL A 3 -24.55 -44.22 -11.79
CA VAL A 3 -23.97 -42.88 -11.96
C VAL A 3 -22.52 -42.74 -11.46
N PRO A 4 -21.66 -41.87 -12.03
CA PRO A 4 -20.43 -41.46 -11.37
C PRO A 4 -20.72 -40.29 -10.41
N SER A 5 -20.43 -40.45 -9.11
CA SER A 5 -20.58 -39.40 -8.10
C SER A 5 -19.31 -39.26 -7.27
N SER A 6 -18.55 -38.20 -7.51
CA SER A 6 -18.44 -37.08 -6.56
C SER A 6 -17.17 -36.29 -6.84
N LYS A 7 -17.35 -35.12 -7.47
CA LYS A 7 -16.35 -34.06 -7.52
C LYS A 7 -16.12 -33.59 -6.09
N SER A 8 -14.98 -33.92 -5.49
CA SER A 8 -14.56 -33.34 -4.21
C SER A 8 -13.20 -32.68 -4.39
N GLY A 9 -13.10 -31.43 -3.93
CA GLY A 9 -11.82 -30.74 -3.81
C GLY A 9 -11.55 -29.65 -4.83
N LEU A 10 -12.57 -28.97 -5.36
CA LEU A 10 -12.43 -27.53 -5.62
C LEU A 10 -12.24 -26.85 -4.26
N TYR A 11 -11.03 -26.95 -3.71
CA TYR A 11 -10.54 -26.00 -2.74
C TYR A 11 -10.54 -24.67 -3.47
N GLU A 12 -11.64 -23.99 -3.28
CA GLU A 12 -11.82 -22.55 -3.30
C GLU A 12 -10.45 -21.88 -3.07
N LYS A 13 -9.72 -21.67 -4.17
CA LYS A 13 -8.89 -20.49 -4.31
C LYS A 13 -9.92 -19.39 -4.17
N ARG A 14 -10.21 -18.98 -2.93
CA ARG A 14 -10.92 -17.76 -2.60
C ARG A 14 -10.19 -16.73 -3.42
N GLY A 15 -10.79 -16.40 -4.56
CA GLY A 15 -10.24 -15.40 -5.42
C GLY A 15 -9.98 -14.23 -4.51
N LEU A 16 -8.73 -13.79 -4.42
CA LEU A 16 -8.52 -12.37 -4.34
C LEU A 16 -9.41 -11.83 -5.46
N MET A 17 -10.62 -11.36 -5.10
CA MET A 17 -11.48 -10.61 -6.00
C MET A 17 -10.51 -9.72 -6.75
N ALA A 18 -10.45 -9.86 -8.08
CA ALA A 18 -9.43 -9.19 -8.86
C ALA A 18 -9.62 -7.69 -8.66
N ILE A 19 -8.95 -7.14 -7.65
CA ILE A 19 -9.04 -5.74 -7.28
C ILE A 19 -8.56 -4.98 -8.51
N SER A 20 -9.25 -3.89 -8.84
CA SER A 20 -8.85 -3.10 -9.98
C SER A 20 -7.38 -2.73 -9.85
N ARG A 21 -6.68 -2.58 -10.98
CA ARG A 21 -5.26 -2.20 -10.99
C ARG A 21 -5.00 -0.92 -10.18
N ASP A 22 -5.98 -0.02 -10.14
CA ASP A 22 -5.93 1.20 -9.34
C ASP A 22 -5.95 0.92 -7.83
N ILE A 23 -6.91 0.13 -7.35
CA ILE A 23 -6.97 -0.30 -5.94
C ILE A 23 -5.73 -1.11 -5.56
N LYS A 24 -5.25 -1.98 -6.45
CA LYS A 24 -4.00 -2.73 -6.21
C LYS A 24 -2.84 -1.80 -5.94
N ARG A 25 -2.64 -0.77 -6.78
CA ARG A 25 -1.57 0.22 -6.61
C ARG A 25 -1.71 1.05 -5.34
N LYS A 26 -2.93 1.44 -4.98
CA LYS A 26 -3.22 2.10 -3.70
C LYS A 26 -2.80 1.22 -2.52
N PHE A 27 -3.13 -0.07 -2.56
CA PHE A 27 -2.82 -0.99 -1.47
C PHE A 27 -1.32 -1.35 -1.40
N GLU A 28 -0.66 -1.54 -2.54
CA GLU A 28 0.80 -1.67 -2.64
C GLU A 28 1.51 -0.44 -2.01
N LEU A 29 1.00 0.76 -2.27
CA LEU A 29 1.54 1.99 -1.70
C LEU A 29 1.31 2.09 -0.19
N VAL A 30 0.11 1.75 0.31
CA VAL A 30 -0.18 1.70 1.74
C VAL A 30 0.73 0.70 2.45
N ASN A 31 0.95 -0.48 1.85
CA ASN A 31 1.90 -1.46 2.36
C ASN A 31 3.31 -0.87 2.49
N ALA A 32 3.82 -0.25 1.41
CA ALA A 32 5.15 0.35 1.40
C ALA A 32 5.30 1.43 2.49
N LEU A 33 4.30 2.31 2.63
CA LEU A 33 4.26 3.34 3.67
C LEU A 33 4.20 2.76 5.08
N SER A 34 3.56 1.61 5.28
CA SER A 34 3.43 0.98 6.60
C SER A 34 4.68 0.23 7.07
N LYS A 35 5.56 -0.18 6.13
CA LYS A 35 6.74 -1.01 6.39
C LYS A 35 8.04 -0.21 6.48
N LYS A 36 8.21 0.82 5.63
CA LYS A 36 9.46 1.57 5.56
C LYS A 36 9.50 2.66 6.64
N ASN A 37 10.68 2.83 7.25
CA ASN A 37 10.93 3.94 8.15
C ASN A 37 11.36 5.16 7.32
N ARG A 38 10.52 6.21 7.29
CA ARG A 38 10.77 7.47 6.57
C ARG A 38 11.07 7.33 5.06
N PRO A 39 10.20 6.67 4.28
CA PRO A 39 10.43 6.51 2.84
C PRO A 39 10.36 7.84 2.08
N SER A 40 11.35 8.09 1.23
CA SER A 40 11.28 9.12 0.20
C SER A 40 10.35 8.69 -0.95
N LEU A 41 10.08 9.60 -1.88
CA LEU A 41 9.28 9.27 -3.07
C LEU A 41 9.96 8.22 -3.96
N ASN A 42 11.29 8.30 -4.08
CA ASN A 42 12.09 7.33 -4.82
C ASN A 42 12.08 5.95 -4.13
N ASP A 43 12.12 5.90 -2.79
CA ASP A 43 12.02 4.63 -2.06
C ASP A 43 10.67 3.92 -2.30
N LEU A 44 9.58 4.69 -2.35
CA LEU A 44 8.26 4.17 -2.66
C LEU A 44 8.18 3.70 -4.12
N HIS A 45 8.83 4.42 -5.05
CA HIS A 45 8.93 4.00 -6.44
C HIS A 45 9.67 2.67 -6.58
N LEU A 46 10.85 2.54 -5.96
CA LEU A 46 11.67 1.33 -6.01
C LEU A 46 10.96 0.13 -5.39
N GLU A 47 10.20 0.33 -4.31
CA GLU A 47 9.45 -0.74 -3.64
C GLU A 47 8.24 -1.22 -4.45
N THR A 48 7.50 -0.30 -5.05
CA THR A 48 6.19 -0.61 -5.65
C THR A 48 6.23 -0.73 -7.17
N GLY A 49 7.29 -0.26 -7.82
CA GLY A 49 7.37 -0.10 -9.27
C GLY A 49 6.42 0.97 -9.83
N ILE A 50 5.73 1.74 -8.98
CA ILE A 50 4.80 2.79 -9.40
C ILE A 50 5.59 4.07 -9.69
N PRO A 51 5.40 4.76 -10.83
CA PRO A 51 6.08 6.01 -11.11
C PRO A 51 5.79 7.08 -10.06
N GLU A 52 6.80 7.89 -9.71
CA GLU A 52 6.70 8.92 -8.66
C GLU A 52 5.53 9.89 -8.83
N SER A 53 5.26 10.33 -10.06
CA SER A 53 4.12 11.20 -10.38
C SER A 53 2.78 10.52 -10.08
N THR A 54 2.70 9.21 -10.32
CA THR A 54 1.53 8.39 -9.98
C THR A 54 1.43 8.18 -8.49
N ILE A 55 2.55 7.99 -7.77
CA ILE A 55 2.54 7.89 -6.31
C ILE A 55 1.94 9.16 -5.69
N LYS A 56 2.38 10.35 -6.13
CA LYS A 56 1.81 11.62 -5.64
C LYS A 56 0.29 11.68 -5.83
N ARG A 57 -0.21 11.30 -7.01
CA ARG A 57 -1.65 11.24 -7.30
C ARG A 57 -2.37 10.23 -6.39
N GLN A 58 -1.78 9.05 -6.20
CA GLN A 58 -2.37 8.01 -5.35
C GLN A 58 -2.39 8.43 -3.87
N ILE A 59 -1.39 9.16 -3.39
CA ILE A 59 -1.40 9.72 -2.03
C ILE A 59 -2.58 10.70 -1.86
N SER A 60 -2.81 11.59 -2.84
CA SER A 60 -3.99 12.48 -2.80
C SER A 60 -5.29 11.68 -2.79
N ALA A 61 -5.41 10.68 -3.66
CA ALA A 61 -6.59 9.81 -3.71
C ALA A 61 -6.80 9.03 -2.40
N LEU A 62 -5.73 8.55 -1.75
CA LEU A 62 -5.81 7.88 -0.45
C LEU A 62 -6.33 8.80 0.66
N ARG A 63 -5.92 10.08 0.65
CA ARG A 63 -6.44 11.09 1.59
C ARG A 63 -7.92 11.37 1.36
N GLU A 64 -8.32 11.53 0.10
CA GLU A 64 -9.69 11.91 -0.27
C GLU A 64 -10.69 10.74 -0.16
N GLU A 65 -10.34 9.57 -0.68
CA GLU A 65 -11.25 8.41 -0.78
C GLU A 65 -11.30 7.59 0.51
N PHE A 66 -10.18 7.47 1.22
CA PHE A 66 -10.07 6.62 2.42
C PHE A 66 -9.94 7.42 3.71
N GLY A 67 -9.82 8.75 3.64
CA GLY A 67 -9.60 9.59 4.82
C GLY A 67 -8.26 9.32 5.51
N MET A 68 -7.26 8.78 4.79
CA MET A 68 -5.94 8.52 5.36
C MET A 68 -5.18 9.82 5.59
N GLU A 69 -4.41 9.87 6.68
CA GLU A 69 -3.43 10.93 6.88
C GLU A 69 -2.04 10.42 6.51
N ILE A 70 -1.54 10.94 5.39
CA ILE A 70 -0.17 10.71 4.93
C ILE A 70 0.49 12.07 4.90
N LEU A 71 1.54 12.29 5.69
CA LEU A 71 2.24 13.57 5.79
C LEU A 71 3.54 13.52 5.00
N PHE A 72 3.93 14.64 4.40
CA PHE A 72 5.28 14.83 3.87
C PHE A 72 6.08 15.66 4.87
N ILE A 73 7.09 15.05 5.48
CA ILE A 73 7.95 15.69 6.46
C ILE A 73 9.24 16.08 5.75
N ARG A 74 9.53 17.38 5.71
CA ARG A 74 10.81 17.88 5.21
C ARG A 74 11.91 17.45 6.17
N GLY A 75 13.03 16.96 5.64
CA GLY A 75 14.21 16.72 6.46
C GLY A 75 14.64 18.01 7.14
N ALA A 76 14.77 17.99 8.47
CA ALA A 76 15.38 19.10 9.18
C ALA A 76 16.86 19.15 8.79
N ARG A 77 17.32 20.31 8.34
CA ARG A 77 18.74 20.54 8.07
C ARG A 77 19.52 20.26 9.37
N GLY A 78 20.36 19.23 9.39
CA GLY A 78 21.25 18.92 10.52
C GLY A 78 20.82 17.80 11.48
N ALA A 79 19.81 16.99 11.17
CA ALA A 79 19.64 15.69 11.84
C ALA A 79 20.77 14.73 11.41
N PRO A 80 21.18 13.73 12.23
CA PRO A 80 22.26 12.81 11.86
C PRO A 80 21.88 12.07 10.56
N GLY A 81 22.63 12.31 9.47
CA GLY A 81 22.34 11.77 8.13
C GLY A 81 22.24 12.78 6.97
N GLU A 82 22.90 13.94 7.07
CA GLU A 82 23.41 14.77 5.95
C GLU A 82 22.63 16.03 5.45
N PRO A 83 23.36 17.05 4.95
CA PRO A 83 22.81 18.31 4.45
C PRO A 83 22.25 18.17 3.03
N GLY A 84 21.01 18.64 2.80
CA GLY A 84 20.31 18.57 1.49
C GLY A 84 19.12 17.59 1.46
N THR A 85 18.80 17.01 2.60
CA THR A 85 17.87 15.89 2.81
C THR A 85 16.49 16.15 2.20
N ALA A 86 16.19 15.44 1.11
CA ALA A 86 14.84 15.32 0.56
C ALA A 86 13.88 14.83 1.66
N GLY A 87 12.65 15.36 1.70
CA GLY A 87 11.66 14.94 2.70
C GLY A 87 11.17 13.52 2.51
N TYR A 88 10.44 13.01 3.50
CA TYR A 88 9.89 11.66 3.51
C TYR A 88 8.39 11.66 3.78
N TYR A 89 7.73 10.55 3.44
CA TYR A 89 6.31 10.34 3.71
C TYR A 89 6.11 9.52 4.99
N MET A 90 5.05 9.84 5.72
CA MET A 90 4.66 9.13 6.94
C MET A 90 3.14 8.93 6.97
N LEU A 91 2.71 7.68 7.06
CA LEU A 91 1.31 7.32 7.31
C LEU A 91 1.02 7.47 8.82
N THR A 92 0.20 8.45 9.20
CA THR A 92 -0.15 8.74 10.60
C THR A 92 -1.54 8.23 10.96
N ASN A 93 -2.46 8.16 10.00
CA ASN A 93 -3.82 7.67 10.21
C ASN A 93 -4.26 6.80 9.02
N TRP A 94 -4.87 5.66 9.32
CA TRP A 94 -5.38 4.70 8.34
C TRP A 94 -6.75 5.06 7.78
N GLY A 95 -7.39 6.11 8.31
CA GLY A 95 -8.71 6.55 7.88
C GLY A 95 -9.75 5.46 8.12
N ILE A 96 -10.52 5.13 7.08
CA ILE A 96 -11.57 4.10 7.15
C ILE A 96 -11.02 2.67 7.15
N LEU A 97 -9.73 2.46 6.86
CA LEU A 97 -9.14 1.13 6.85
C LEU A 97 -8.73 0.70 8.26
N GLU A 98 -9.22 -0.45 8.69
CA GLU A 98 -8.72 -1.09 9.92
C GLU A 98 -7.37 -1.76 9.62
N ARG A 99 -6.33 -1.32 10.33
CA ARG A 99 -4.93 -1.69 10.06
C ARG A 99 -4.70 -3.20 10.12
N ALA A 100 -5.18 -3.89 11.14
CA ALA A 100 -4.89 -5.31 11.35
C ALA A 100 -5.54 -6.17 10.26
N ALA A 101 -6.81 -5.92 9.95
CA ALA A 101 -7.56 -6.58 8.91
C ALA A 101 -6.96 -6.29 7.52
N PHE A 102 -6.55 -5.04 7.26
CA PHE A 102 -5.88 -4.69 6.01
C PHE A 102 -4.57 -5.46 5.85
N LEU A 103 -3.68 -5.41 6.85
CA LEU A 103 -2.38 -6.09 6.78
C LEU A 103 -2.54 -7.62 6.69
N SER A 104 -3.52 -8.20 7.37
CA SER A 104 -3.82 -9.63 7.28
C SER A 104 -4.26 -10.06 5.88
N ARG A 105 -4.99 -9.20 5.14
CA ARG A 105 -5.53 -9.54 3.81
C ARG A 105 -4.61 -9.14 2.67
N TYR A 106 -3.97 -7.98 2.79
CA TYR A 106 -3.28 -7.31 1.71
C TYR A 106 -1.80 -7.02 2.01
N GLY A 107 -1.29 -7.28 3.22
CA GLY A 107 0.09 -6.95 3.60
C GLY A 107 1.19 -7.66 2.80
N LYS A 108 0.83 -8.65 1.98
CA LYS A 108 1.72 -9.43 1.09
C LYS A 108 1.59 -9.03 -0.40
N LEU A 109 0.72 -8.07 -0.73
CA LEU A 109 0.64 -7.49 -2.07
C LEU A 109 1.93 -6.74 -2.42
#